data_AF-A0A8J6TEL7-F1
#
_entry.id   AF-A0A8J6TEL7-F1
#
_cell.length_a   1.000
_cell.length_b   1.000
_cell.length_c   1.000
_cell.angle_alpha   90.00
_cell.angle_beta   90.00
_cell.angle_gamma   90.00
#
_symmetry.space_group_name_H-M   'P 1'
#
loop_
_entity.id
_entity.type
_entity.pdbx_description
1 polymer ?
#
loop_
_entity_poly.entity_id
_entity_poly.type
_entity_poly.pdbx_seq_one_letter_code
_entity_poly.pdbx_strand_id
1 'polypeptide(L)'
;MNFKLIFSLSLIGLAVLFVVQNVAIVEIQFLIWSFSIARSVLIFCVLAIGIIAGWLLHSYSAHKRKNREEHAPDPSPTDYKPGI
;
A
#
# COMPACT_ATOMS: atom_id res chain seq x y z
N MET A 1 -17.35 20.71 -27.77
CA MET A 1 -18.17 19.69 -27.07
C MET A 1 -17.35 19.11 -25.94
N ASN A 2 -17.88 19.08 -24.72
CA ASN A 2 -17.16 18.77 -23.50
C ASN A 2 -16.83 17.27 -23.38
N PHE A 3 -16.11 16.70 -24.35
CA PHE A 3 -15.78 15.27 -24.40
C PHE A 3 -15.03 14.83 -23.14
N LYS A 4 -14.20 15.70 -22.56
CA LYS A 4 -13.57 15.49 -21.25
C LYS A 4 -14.59 15.29 -20.12
N LEU A 5 -15.69 16.07 -20.12
CA LEU A 5 -16.76 15.93 -19.13
C LEU A 5 -17.62 14.69 -19.40
N ILE A 6 -17.96 14.41 -20.67
CA ILE A 6 -18.69 13.19 -21.05
C ILE A 6 -17.90 11.94 -20.66
N PHE A 7 -16.59 11.95 -20.93
CA PHE A 7 -15.70 10.83 -20.64
C PHE A 7 -15.54 10.66 -19.13
N SER A 8 -15.31 11.75 -18.40
CA SER A 8 -15.22 11.73 -16.94
C SER A 8 -16.52 11.23 -16.29
N LEU A 9 -17.67 11.73 -16.74
CA LEU A 9 -18.98 11.32 -16.23
C LEU A 9 -19.27 9.85 -16.55
N SER A 10 -18.90 9.40 -17.75
CA SER A 10 -19.00 7.99 -18.15
C SER A 10 -18.10 7.09 -17.29
N LEU A 11 -16.88 7.54 -16.97
CA LEU A 11 -15.96 6.79 -16.10
C LEU A 11 -16.50 6.67 -14.69
N ILE A 12 -17.07 7.76 -14.15
CA ILE A 12 -17.69 7.78 -12.82
C ILE A 12 -18.90 6.85 -12.80
N GLY A 13 -19.78 6.92 -13.81
CA GLY A 13 -20.93 6.03 -13.92
C GLY A 13 -20.52 4.56 -13.99
N LEU A 14 -19.47 4.25 -14.74
CA LEU A 14 -18.95 2.89 -14.86
C LEU A 14 -18.31 2.40 -13.54
N ALA A 15 -17.61 3.28 -12.81
CA ALA A 15 -17.06 2.97 -11.50
C ALA A 15 -18.16 2.68 -10.47
N VAL A 16 -19.23 3.50 -10.45
CA VAL A 16 -20.40 3.26 -9.58
C VAL A 16 -21.07 1.95 -9.96
N LEU A 17 -21.28 1.69 -11.25
CA LEU A 17 -21.88 0.43 -11.72
C LEU A 17 -21.02 -0.77 -11.35
N PHE A 18 -19.69 -0.67 -11.47
CA PHE A 18 -18.76 -1.69 -11.03
C PHE A 18 -18.87 -1.95 -9.53
N VAL A 19 -18.94 -0.90 -8.70
CA VAL A 19 -19.11 -1.05 -7.25
C VAL A 19 -20.45 -1.71 -6.91
N VAL A 20 -21.55 -1.28 -7.53
CA VAL A 20 -22.90 -1.82 -7.28
C VAL A 20 -23.02 -3.27 -7.78
N GLN A 21 -22.51 -3.60 -8.97
CA GLN A 21 -22.52 -4.97 -9.47
C GLN A 21 -21.63 -5.90 -8.65
N ASN A 22 -20.52 -5.37 -8.12
CA ASN A 22 -19.61 -6.11 -7.26
C ASN A 22 -19.92 -5.91 -5.76
N VAL A 23 -21.10 -5.36 -5.43
CA VAL A 23 -21.61 -5.22 -4.05
C VAL A 23 -22.17 -6.55 -3.55
N ALA A 24 -21.43 -7.62 -3.79
CA ALA A 24 -21.77 -8.86 -3.15
C ALA A 24 -21.41 -8.72 -1.67
N ILE A 25 -22.45 -8.66 -0.86
CA ILE A 25 -22.39 -8.55 0.57
C ILE A 25 -21.82 -9.89 1.09
N VAL A 26 -20.69 -9.82 1.77
CA VAL A 26 -20.16 -10.98 2.50
C VAL A 26 -20.41 -10.76 3.97
N GLU A 27 -21.03 -11.76 4.58
CA GLU A 27 -21.14 -11.86 6.01
C GLU A 27 -19.84 -12.45 6.55
N ILE A 28 -19.12 -11.65 7.33
CA ILE A 28 -18.02 -12.15 8.16
C ILE A 28 -18.63 -12.53 9.49
N GLN A 29 -18.55 -13.82 9.84
CA GLN A 29 -18.90 -14.30 11.17
C GLN A 29 -17.61 -14.59 11.93
N PHE A 30 -17.38 -13.86 13.01
CA PHE A 30 -16.23 -14.03 13.87
C PHE A 30 -16.67 -14.39 15.29
N LEU A 31 -16.55 -15.68 15.63
CA LEU A 31 -16.98 -16.33 16.87
C LEU A 31 -18.44 -16.06 17.28
N ILE A 32 -18.77 -14.87 17.79
CA ILE A 32 -20.12 -14.44 18.22
C ILE A 32 -20.61 -13.20 17.46
N TRP A 33 -19.73 -12.51 16.73
CA TRP A 33 -20.06 -11.27 16.03
C TRP A 33 -20.24 -11.53 14.54
N SER A 34 -21.38 -11.11 13.99
CA SER A 34 -21.62 -11.10 12.55
C SER A 34 -21.60 -9.67 12.03
N PHE A 35 -20.90 -9.47 10.92
CA PHE A 35 -20.82 -8.17 10.27
C PHE A 35 -20.90 -8.32 8.77
N SER A 36 -21.71 -7.46 8.15
CA SER A 36 -22.05 -7.54 6.74
C SER A 36 -21.45 -6.35 6.01
N ILE A 37 -20.48 -6.63 5.14
CA ILE A 37 -19.79 -5.60 4.35
C ILE A 37 -19.73 -6.02 2.88
N ALA A 38 -19.73 -5.03 1.98
CA ALA A 38 -19.45 -5.26 0.57
C ALA A 38 -18.05 -5.87 0.37
N ARG A 39 -17.95 -7.00 -0.35
CA ARG A 39 -16.67 -7.68 -0.66
C ARG A 39 -15.61 -6.75 -1.22
N SER A 40 -16.00 -5.82 -2.09
CA SER A 40 -15.10 -4.84 -2.70
C SER A 40 -14.43 -3.94 -1.66
N VAL A 41 -15.19 -3.45 -0.68
CA VAL A 41 -14.69 -2.64 0.43
C VAL A 41 -13.76 -3.46 1.32
N LEU A 42 -14.11 -4.70 1.62
CA LEU A 42 -13.27 -5.63 2.39
C LEU A 42 -11.90 -5.83 1.72
N ILE A 43 -11.88 -6.19 0.43
CA ILE A 43 -10.65 -6.43 -0.33
C ILE A 43 -9.79 -5.16 -0.37
N PHE A 44 -10.41 -4.00 -0.60
CA PHE A 44 -9.70 -2.73 -0.62
C PHE A 44 -9.07 -2.40 0.74
N CYS A 45 -9.80 -2.58 1.85
CA CYS A 45 -9.28 -2.37 3.20
C CYS A 45 -8.12 -3.33 3.51
N VAL A 46 -8.24 -4.62 3.19
CA VAL A 46 -7.16 -5.61 3.41
C VAL A 46 -5.91 -5.24 2.62
N LEU A 47 -6.06 -4.83 1.36
CA LEU A 47 -4.93 -4.36 0.54
C LEU A 47 -4.28 -3.11 1.12
N ALA A 48 -5.08 -2.11 1.52
CA ALA A 48 -4.56 -0.88 2.13
C ALA A 48 -3.77 -1.19 3.40
N ILE A 49 -4.29 -2.03 4.29
CA ILE A 49 -3.61 -2.47 5.51
C ILE A 49 -2.30 -3.19 5.16
N GLY A 50 -2.32 -4.09 4.17
CA GLY A 50 -1.12 -4.80 3.71
C GLY A 50 -0.03 -3.87 3.18
N ILE A 51 -0.41 -2.87 2.38
CA ILE A 51 0.53 -1.85 1.84
C ILE A 51 1.12 -1.02 2.98
N ILE A 52 0.28 -0.53 3.91
CA ILE A 52 0.74 0.26 5.05
C ILE A 52 1.67 -0.56 5.94
N ALA A 53 1.31 -1.81 6.26
CA ALA A 53 2.14 -2.69 7.08
C ALA A 53 3.49 -3.00 6.40
N GLY A 54 3.48 -3.28 5.09
CA GLY A 54 4.69 -3.50 4.31
C GLY A 54 5.60 -2.28 4.29
N TRP A 55 5.03 -1.08 4.11
CA TRP A 55 5.79 0.17 4.18
C TRP A 55 6.41 0.38 5.56
N LEU A 56 5.62 0.23 6.63
CA LEU A 56 6.09 0.43 8.00
C LEU A 56 7.23 -0.54 8.34
N LEU A 57 7.11 -1.81 7.94
CA LEU A 57 8.16 -2.81 8.14
C LEU A 57 9.44 -2.47 7.37
N HIS A 58 9.31 -2.02 6.12
CA HIS A 58 10.45 -1.58 5.31
C HIS A 58 11.14 -0.36 5.94
N SER A 59 10.37 0.62 6.41
CA SER A 59 10.88 1.81 7.08
C SER A 59 11.64 1.46 8.37
N TYR A 60 11.11 0.54 9.17
CA TYR A 60 11.79 0.07 10.39
C TYR A 60 13.12 -0.65 10.07
N SER A 61 13.13 -1.51 9.06
CA SER A 61 14.33 -2.22 8.62
C SER A 61 15.41 -1.28 8.04
N ALA A 62 14.99 -0.27 7.27
CA ALA A 62 15.87 0.76 6.72
C ALA A 62 16.55 1.58 7.84
N HIS A 63 15.83 1.89 8.91
CA HIS A 63 16.39 2.63 10.04
C HIS A 63 17.48 1.82 10.79
N LYS A 64 17.33 0.50 10.87
CA LYS A 64 18.32 -0.38 11.52
C LYS A 64 19.66 -0.44 10.76
N ARG A 65 19.65 -0.22 9.44
CA ARG A 65 20.88 -0.25 8.63
C ARG A 65 21.77 0.98 8.85
N LYS A 66 21.17 2.17 9.03
CA LYS A 66 21.91 3.42 9.22
C LYS A 66 22.79 3.40 10.48
N ASN A 67 22.32 2.76 11.55
CA ASN A 67 23.07 2.65 12.81
C ASN A 67 24.30 1.72 12.75
N ARG A 68 24.43 0.90 11.69
CA ARG A 68 25.58 0.00 11.51
C ARG A 68 26.70 0.64 10.69
N GLU A 69 26.38 1.67 9.91
CA GLU A 69 27.34 2.42 9.08
C GLU A 69 28.03 3.53 9.90
N GLU A 70 27.35 4.12 10.89
CA GLU A 70 27.92 5.13 11.81
C GLU A 70 28.94 4.54 12.81
N HIS A 71 28.93 3.23 13.03
CA HIS A 71 29.93 2.53 13.87
C HIS A 71 30.95 1.73 13.04
N ALA A 72 31.03 1.97 11.73
CA ALA A 72 32.14 1.47 10.95
C ALA A 72 33.41 2.20 11.40
N PRO A 73 34.49 1.51 11.79
CA PRO A 73 35.74 2.16 12.12
C PRO A 73 36.23 2.95 10.89
N ASP A 74 36.65 4.19 11.13
CA ASP A 74 37.19 5.11 10.12
C ASP A 74 38.21 4.36 9.25
N PRO A 75 38.07 4.35 7.92
CA PRO A 75 39.01 3.68 7.04
C PRO A 75 40.42 4.20 7.31
N SER A 76 41.32 3.29 7.71
CA SER A 76 42.72 3.60 7.90
C SER A 76 43.31 4.25 6.63
N PRO A 77 44.26 5.20 6.77
CA PRO A 77 44.82 5.98 5.65
C PRO A 77 45.42 5.17 4.50
N THR A 78 45.65 3.87 4.71
CA THR A 78 46.23 2.94 3.74
C THR A 78 45.22 2.35 2.74
N ASP A 79 43.91 2.54 2.94
CA ASP A 79 42.87 2.00 2.04
C ASP A 79 42.45 2.99 0.94
N TYR A 80 43.12 4.15 0.85
CA TYR A 80 42.87 5.11 -0.22
C TYR A 80 43.49 4.62 -1.53
N LYS A 81 42.68 3.99 -2.39
CA LYS A 81 43.02 3.77 -3.80
C LYS A 81 42.74 5.06 -4.59
N PRO A 82 43.76 5.78 -5.11
CA PRO A 82 43.52 6.85 -6.05
C PRO A 82 42.94 6.25 -7.33
N GLY A 83 41.79 6.76 -7.75
CA GLY A 83 41.08 6.29 -8.93
C GLY A 83 41.91 6.51 -10.20
N ILE A 84 42.14 5.42 -10.92
CA ILE A 84 42.61 5.40 -12.31
C ILE A 84 41.78 4.38 -13.07
#